data_AF-A0A9E7KCP9-F1
#
_entry.id   AF-A0A9E7KCP9-F1
#
_cell.length_a   1.000
_cell.length_b   1.000
_cell.length_c   1.000
_cell.angle_alpha   90.00
_cell.angle_beta   90.00
_cell.angle_gamma   90.00
#
_symmetry.space_group_name_H-M   'P 1'
#
loop_
_entity.id
_entity.type
_entity.pdbx_description
1 polymer ?
#
loop_
_entity_poly.entity_id
_entity_poly.type
_entity_poly.pdbx_seq_one_letter_code
_entity_poly.pdbx_strand_id
1 'polypeptide(L)'
;MAVSDEGTKRANGGGETLCSILLDFVASLVSLRPALLRRRRSSSAKAAPHLREDSRNPARYLLLWTRRRGPFPALFGISVGTITLLALAGLLISLFILVAATLNAIIVSFQVSIIAVGGFLSIFFASITAIFIGAILFAISVISTTTISAIIAVMLAAGSIGFFWIVIVAARKSMELTRRSVSISCSAISAYSSAWRMNLQNLKLQVLLVLPRFVPTEVELSIHSILFERRRNKVNGVEFIRVFVGTWNVGGISPTDDLSLEDWLDTDRSSCDIYVLGYLSDTSLSPRLPHAKDNVAGTGCRFQEIVPLSARNVLGPEKSKISTKWNSLIGTTLNKSLPDQKRSNKSEPAHHHQVYHVEEGGCRRVSNGRKFRCIMSKQMVGIFVSLWVRDDLSHYISYPSVSCIGCGIMGCLRNKGSVSLRFCLHETSFCFVCCHLASGGKKGDEVHRNADFMDILSRTCFCSDSSVDLPKKILDHDRVVLFGDLNYRISMTDGKTRSLVEQKEWSILLDGDQLRFELSEGRAFEGWNEGAITFSPTYKYLPNSDEYCWCDRILWVGEGLKQSRYERCESKLSDHRAVRAVFTAEADVLKLMNPMDGFFFVA
;
A
#
# COMPACT_ATOMS: atom_id res chain seq x y z
N MET A 1 51.31 -46.64 38.59
CA MET A 1 52.01 -45.36 38.85
C MET A 1 51.80 -44.47 37.63
N ALA A 2 51.65 -43.16 37.82
CA ALA A 2 51.31 -42.25 36.73
C ALA A 2 52.46 -42.08 35.74
N VAL A 3 52.13 -42.04 34.46
CA VAL A 3 53.00 -41.57 33.37
C VAL A 3 52.37 -40.31 32.81
N SER A 4 53.18 -39.28 32.66
CA SER A 4 52.82 -38.01 32.04
C SER A 4 52.70 -38.16 30.53
N ASP A 5 51.68 -37.57 29.91
CA ASP A 5 51.82 -37.06 28.54
C ASP A 5 50.87 -35.87 28.29
N GLU A 6 51.19 -35.09 27.25
CA GLU A 6 50.64 -33.77 26.99
C GLU A 6 49.20 -33.76 26.47
N GLY A 7 48.41 -32.76 26.91
CA GLY A 7 47.04 -32.53 26.46
C GLY A 7 46.83 -31.10 25.98
N THR A 8 47.08 -30.86 24.69
CA THR A 8 47.00 -29.52 24.06
C THR A 8 45.62 -28.88 24.21
N LYS A 9 45.51 -27.80 24.99
CA LYS A 9 44.32 -26.92 24.97
C LYS A 9 44.64 -25.60 24.27
N ARG A 10 44.04 -25.43 23.08
CA ARG A 10 44.10 -24.19 22.30
C ARG A 10 43.58 -23.00 23.11
N ALA A 11 44.27 -21.88 23.00
CA ALA A 11 43.73 -20.59 23.41
C ALA A 11 42.44 -20.29 22.64
N ASN A 12 41.42 -19.79 23.35
CA ASN A 12 40.26 -19.17 22.71
C ASN A 12 39.94 -17.88 23.48
N GLY A 13 40.36 -16.75 22.93
CA GLY A 13 40.14 -15.44 23.53
C GLY A 13 38.69 -14.99 23.32
N GLY A 14 37.82 -15.31 24.27
CA GLY A 14 36.51 -14.68 24.39
C GLY A 14 36.66 -13.42 25.24
N GLY A 15 36.64 -12.24 24.62
CA GLY A 15 36.68 -10.97 25.35
C GLY A 15 35.41 -10.80 26.18
N GLU A 16 35.57 -10.67 27.51
CA GLU A 16 34.49 -10.25 28.39
C GLU A 16 33.99 -8.87 27.94
N THR A 17 32.73 -8.80 27.51
CA THR A 17 32.17 -7.52 27.05
C THR A 17 31.79 -6.66 28.25
N LEU A 18 31.98 -5.35 28.14
CA LEU A 18 31.65 -4.38 29.20
C LEU A 18 30.22 -4.56 29.75
N CYS A 19 29.31 -5.08 28.91
CA CYS A 19 27.92 -5.39 29.25
C CYS A 19 27.78 -6.51 30.29
N SER A 20 28.58 -7.60 30.24
CA SER A 20 28.48 -8.68 31.24
C SER A 20 28.98 -8.21 32.61
N ILE A 21 30.10 -7.48 32.64
CA ILE A 21 30.66 -6.90 33.87
C ILE A 21 29.67 -5.90 34.49
N LEU A 22 28.99 -5.07 33.68
CA LEU A 22 27.95 -4.16 34.14
C LEU A 22 26.70 -4.90 34.65
N LEU A 23 26.28 -5.99 33.99
CA LEU A 23 25.13 -6.79 34.42
C LEU A 23 25.39 -7.50 35.76
N ASP A 24 26.57 -8.10 35.95
CA ASP A 24 26.95 -8.73 37.22
C ASP A 24 27.10 -7.70 38.36
N PHE A 25 27.65 -6.52 38.07
CA PHE A 25 27.74 -5.43 39.03
C PHE A 25 26.35 -4.92 39.45
N VAL A 26 25.42 -4.76 38.50
CA VAL A 26 24.03 -4.37 38.78
C VAL A 26 23.27 -5.47 39.53
N ALA A 27 23.43 -6.74 39.16
CA ALA A 27 22.83 -7.88 39.86
C ALA A 27 23.29 -7.97 41.33
N SER A 28 24.58 -7.76 41.58
CA SER A 28 25.17 -7.71 42.92
C SER A 28 24.62 -6.54 43.75
N LEU A 29 24.47 -5.36 43.14
CA LEU A 29 23.86 -4.16 43.76
C LEU A 29 22.36 -4.31 44.09
N VAL A 30 21.60 -5.05 43.27
CA VAL A 30 20.16 -5.28 43.48
C VAL A 30 19.92 -6.33 44.56
N SER A 31 20.71 -7.43 44.55
CA SER A 31 20.57 -8.54 45.51
C SER A 31 20.83 -8.11 46.97
N LEU A 32 21.71 -7.12 47.19
CA LEU A 32 22.09 -6.66 48.54
C LEU A 32 20.99 -5.87 49.29
N ARG A 33 19.96 -5.36 48.60
CA ARG A 33 19.00 -4.41 49.19
C ARG A 33 17.97 -5.02 50.16
N PRO A 34 17.30 -6.17 49.90
CA PRO A 34 16.20 -6.63 50.75
C PRO A 34 16.62 -6.99 52.17
N ALA A 35 17.77 -7.68 52.35
CA ALA A 35 18.25 -8.11 53.65
C ALA A 35 18.81 -6.95 54.49
N LEU A 36 19.63 -6.08 53.88
CA LEU A 36 20.17 -4.90 54.56
C LEU A 36 19.07 -3.90 54.93
N LEU A 37 18.09 -3.62 54.07
CA LEU A 37 16.97 -2.74 54.41
C LEU A 37 16.11 -3.31 55.55
N ARG A 38 15.88 -4.64 55.59
CA ARG A 38 15.11 -5.28 56.67
C ARG A 38 15.87 -5.27 58.01
N ARG A 39 17.20 -5.52 57.99
CA ARG A 39 18.08 -5.43 59.19
C ARG A 39 18.29 -3.98 59.66
N ARG A 40 18.34 -3.00 58.75
CA ARG A 40 18.46 -1.57 59.07
C ARG A 40 17.15 -0.99 59.61
N ARG A 41 15.99 -1.43 59.09
CA ARG A 41 14.66 -1.10 59.64
C ARG A 41 14.45 -1.71 61.02
N SER A 42 14.78 -2.99 61.25
CA SER A 42 14.63 -3.60 62.58
C SER A 42 15.58 -3.01 63.63
N SER A 43 16.81 -2.65 63.22
CA SER A 43 17.75 -1.93 64.09
C SER A 43 17.26 -0.50 64.39
N SER A 44 16.83 0.26 63.39
CA SER A 44 16.31 1.62 63.60
C SER A 44 15.01 1.64 64.41
N ALA A 45 14.11 0.68 64.22
CA ALA A 45 12.87 0.57 65.00
C ALA A 45 13.15 0.25 66.48
N LYS A 46 14.21 -0.51 66.78
CA LYS A 46 14.66 -0.77 68.17
C LYS A 46 15.43 0.42 68.76
N ALA A 47 16.19 1.17 67.97
CA ALA A 47 16.98 2.31 68.43
C ALA A 47 16.20 3.64 68.52
N ALA A 48 15.11 3.79 67.76
CA ALA A 48 14.30 5.01 67.73
C ALA A 48 13.72 5.48 69.10
N PRO A 49 13.18 4.62 69.98
CA PRO A 49 12.75 5.07 71.31
C PRO A 49 13.94 5.55 72.16
N HIS A 50 15.05 4.80 72.18
CA HIS A 50 16.25 5.18 72.94
C HIS A 50 16.87 6.50 72.47
N LEU A 51 16.95 6.74 71.14
CA LEU A 51 17.38 8.03 70.59
C LEU A 51 16.46 9.21 70.99
N ARG A 52 15.17 8.95 71.25
CA ARG A 52 14.20 9.96 71.71
C ARG A 52 14.25 10.20 73.22
N GLU A 53 14.64 9.19 74.00
CA GLU A 53 14.96 9.32 75.43
C GLU A 53 16.29 10.09 75.61
N ASP A 54 17.36 9.68 74.91
CA ASP A 54 18.72 10.25 75.07
C ASP A 54 18.83 11.70 74.57
N SER A 55 18.06 12.07 73.54
CA SER A 55 18.03 13.45 73.03
C SER A 55 17.30 14.44 73.95
N ARG A 56 16.58 13.97 74.98
CA ARG A 56 15.73 14.83 75.83
C ARG A 56 16.45 15.57 76.95
N ASN A 57 17.73 15.29 77.25
CA ASN A 57 18.48 16.15 78.20
C ASN A 57 20.02 16.16 78.13
N PRO A 58 20.65 16.35 76.94
CA PRO A 58 22.11 16.48 76.84
C PRO A 58 22.66 17.65 77.67
N ALA A 59 21.92 18.75 77.77
CA ALA A 59 22.29 19.93 78.55
C ALA A 59 22.46 19.62 80.05
N ARG A 60 21.61 18.76 80.63
CA ARG A 60 21.67 18.42 82.07
C ARG A 60 22.86 17.53 82.42
N TYR A 61 23.25 16.62 81.52
CA TYR A 61 24.48 15.84 81.67
C TYR A 61 25.74 16.70 81.51
N LEU A 62 25.77 17.62 80.54
CA LEU A 62 26.85 18.61 80.41
C LEU A 62 26.97 19.51 81.66
N LEU A 63 25.85 20.02 82.19
CA LEU A 63 25.82 20.82 83.43
C LEU A 63 26.32 20.03 84.66
N LEU A 64 25.98 18.75 84.79
CA LEU A 64 26.47 17.92 85.90
C LEU A 64 27.95 17.53 85.75
N TRP A 65 28.42 17.33 84.53
CA TRP A 65 29.83 17.00 84.23
C TRP A 65 30.76 18.20 84.47
N THR A 66 30.38 19.38 84.00
CA THR A 66 31.12 20.64 84.22
C THR A 66 31.20 21.00 85.71
N ARG A 67 30.13 20.79 86.49
CA ARG A 67 30.11 21.06 87.93
C ARG A 67 30.96 20.10 88.78
N ARG A 68 31.36 18.94 88.24
CA ARG A 68 32.20 17.93 88.95
C ARG A 68 33.69 17.96 88.62
N ARG A 69 34.13 18.61 87.53
CA ARG A 69 35.54 18.61 87.10
C ARG A 69 36.13 20.01 86.78
N GLY A 70 35.41 21.09 87.10
CA GLY A 70 35.86 22.46 86.86
C GLY A 70 35.70 22.91 85.40
N PRO A 71 36.11 24.15 85.06
CA PRO A 71 35.81 24.77 83.77
C PRO A 71 36.66 24.22 82.60
N PHE A 72 37.87 23.72 82.86
CA PHE A 72 38.80 23.35 81.79
C PHE A 72 38.33 22.19 80.88
N PRO A 73 37.76 21.08 81.40
CA PRO A 73 37.22 20.02 80.53
C PRO A 73 36.01 20.48 79.69
N ALA A 74 35.23 21.45 80.19
CA ALA A 74 34.11 22.04 79.45
C ALA A 74 34.59 22.78 78.21
N LEU A 75 35.58 23.67 78.39
CA LEU A 75 36.20 24.45 77.32
C LEU A 75 36.91 23.52 76.32
N PHE A 76 37.59 22.48 76.80
CA PHE A 76 38.21 21.47 75.93
C PHE A 76 37.19 20.70 75.09
N GLY A 77 36.08 20.25 75.70
CA GLY A 77 35.00 19.55 74.99
C GLY A 77 34.30 20.41 73.94
N ILE A 78 34.07 21.69 74.24
CA ILE A 78 33.51 22.66 73.27
C ILE A 78 34.50 22.91 72.13
N SER A 79 35.79 23.14 72.45
CA SER A 79 36.85 23.35 71.45
C SER A 79 36.99 22.16 70.50
N VAL A 80 37.16 20.95 71.03
CA VAL A 80 37.28 19.72 70.22
C VAL A 80 36.00 19.43 69.43
N GLY A 81 34.83 19.69 70.02
CA GLY A 81 33.53 19.57 69.35
C GLY A 81 33.40 20.52 68.16
N THR A 82 33.75 21.80 68.33
CA THR A 82 33.72 22.80 67.25
C THR A 82 34.72 22.50 66.14
N ILE A 83 35.95 22.09 66.49
CA ILE A 83 36.98 21.70 65.51
C ILE A 83 36.52 20.47 64.71
N THR A 84 35.94 19.46 65.38
CA THR A 84 35.39 18.27 64.72
C THR A 84 34.22 18.62 63.80
N LEU A 85 33.33 19.53 64.21
CA LEU A 85 32.20 19.97 63.38
C LEU A 85 32.67 20.75 62.15
N LEU A 86 33.65 21.65 62.30
CA LEU A 86 34.27 22.40 61.21
C LEU A 86 35.00 21.47 60.23
N ALA A 87 35.75 20.49 60.72
CA ALA A 87 36.41 19.49 59.90
C ALA A 87 35.40 18.62 59.13
N LEU A 88 34.32 18.19 59.77
CA LEU A 88 33.25 17.42 59.12
C LEU A 88 32.50 18.24 58.07
N ALA A 89 32.20 19.51 58.35
CA ALA A 89 31.59 20.43 57.39
C ALA A 89 32.51 20.66 56.18
N GLY A 90 33.81 20.90 56.41
CA GLY A 90 34.80 21.03 55.35
C GLY A 90 34.92 19.76 54.47
N LEU A 91 34.88 18.58 55.08
CA LEU A 91 34.93 17.30 54.35
C LEU A 91 33.65 17.07 53.53
N LEU A 92 32.47 17.41 54.06
CA LEU A 92 31.20 17.35 53.33
C LEU A 92 31.15 18.35 52.15
N ILE A 93 31.65 19.57 52.34
CA ILE A 93 31.77 20.58 51.26
C ILE A 93 32.74 20.10 50.19
N SER A 94 33.90 19.55 50.58
CA SER A 94 34.88 18.99 49.64
C SER A 94 34.31 17.80 48.86
N LEU A 95 33.53 16.93 49.50
CA LEU A 95 32.85 15.82 48.83
C LEU A 95 31.79 16.31 47.84
N PHE A 96 31.01 17.33 48.21
CA PHE A 96 30.01 17.94 47.33
C PHE A 96 30.67 18.56 46.08
N ILE A 97 31.78 19.30 46.25
CA ILE A 97 32.56 19.88 45.16
C ILE A 97 33.10 18.77 44.23
N LEU A 98 33.62 17.67 44.79
CA LEU A 98 34.11 16.53 44.00
C LEU A 98 32.99 15.84 43.19
N VAL A 99 31.80 15.68 43.77
CA VAL A 99 30.64 15.12 43.06
C VAL A 99 30.15 16.07 41.96
N ALA A 100 30.10 17.38 42.22
CA ALA A 100 29.74 18.37 41.20
C ALA A 100 30.77 18.41 40.05
N ALA A 101 32.07 18.34 40.36
CA ALA A 101 33.14 18.30 39.37
C ALA A 101 33.08 17.04 38.49
N THR A 102 32.86 15.87 39.08
CA THR A 102 32.75 14.61 38.31
C THR A 102 31.48 14.57 37.44
N LEU A 103 30.33 15.07 37.93
CA LEU A 103 29.12 15.22 37.11
C LEU A 103 29.35 16.19 35.93
N ASN A 104 29.97 17.34 36.16
CA ASN A 104 30.29 18.28 35.08
C ASN A 104 31.27 17.67 34.06
N ALA A 105 32.28 16.93 34.49
CA ALA A 105 33.20 16.23 33.59
C ALA A 105 32.48 15.21 32.69
N ILE A 106 31.53 14.45 33.25
CA ILE A 106 30.68 13.51 32.50
C ILE A 106 29.82 14.26 31.47
N ILE A 107 29.16 15.35 31.87
CA ILE A 107 28.31 16.15 30.98
C ILE A 107 29.13 16.75 29.83
N VAL A 108 30.29 17.34 30.11
CA VAL A 108 31.18 17.90 29.08
C VAL A 108 31.69 16.81 28.13
N SER A 109 32.10 15.65 28.66
CA SER A 109 32.53 14.50 27.85
C SER A 109 31.41 13.99 26.92
N PHE A 110 30.18 13.93 27.43
CA PHE A 110 29.00 13.55 26.64
C PHE A 110 28.69 14.57 25.54
N GLN A 111 28.75 15.87 25.83
CA GLN A 111 28.55 16.93 24.82
C GLN A 111 29.63 16.91 23.73
N VAL A 112 30.90 16.77 24.11
CA VAL A 112 32.01 16.60 23.14
C VAL A 112 31.81 15.36 22.28
N SER A 113 31.30 14.25 22.85
CA SER A 113 31.00 13.03 22.09
C SER A 113 29.85 13.24 21.09
N ILE A 114 28.79 13.96 21.46
CA ILE A 114 27.70 14.32 20.54
C ILE A 114 28.22 15.21 19.41
N ILE A 115 29.04 16.22 19.72
CA ILE A 115 29.62 17.13 18.72
C ILE A 115 30.52 16.35 17.74
N ALA A 116 31.33 15.41 18.23
CA ALA A 116 32.15 14.54 17.38
C ALA A 116 31.28 13.68 16.43
N VAL A 117 30.24 13.02 16.95
CA VAL A 117 29.32 12.20 16.14
C VAL A 117 28.57 13.05 15.10
N GLY A 118 28.10 14.24 15.49
CA GLY A 118 27.49 15.21 14.58
C GLY A 118 28.46 15.70 13.50
N GLY A 119 29.72 15.93 13.86
CA GLY A 119 30.80 16.26 12.93
C GLY A 119 31.01 15.18 11.87
N PHE A 120 31.20 13.93 12.29
CA PHE A 120 31.33 12.80 11.36
C PHE A 120 30.09 12.61 10.47
N LEU A 121 28.89 12.79 11.03
CA LEU A 121 27.64 12.70 10.27
C LEU A 121 27.51 13.83 9.23
N SER A 122 27.96 15.05 9.56
CA SER A 122 27.99 16.18 8.62
C SER A 122 28.96 15.96 7.45
N ILE A 123 30.14 15.40 7.74
CA ILE A 123 31.14 15.04 6.71
C ILE A 123 30.59 13.94 5.80
N PHE A 124 29.93 12.92 6.39
CA PHE A 124 29.29 11.84 5.63
C PHE A 124 28.21 12.35 4.67
N PHE A 125 27.30 13.22 5.14
CA PHE A 125 26.28 13.82 4.27
C PHE A 125 26.86 14.79 3.24
N ALA A 126 27.92 15.55 3.58
CA ALA A 126 28.63 16.39 2.62
C ALA A 126 29.29 15.54 1.52
N SER A 127 29.90 14.40 1.86
CA SER A 127 30.47 13.45 0.90
C SER A 127 29.41 12.84 -0.02
N ILE A 128 28.26 12.41 0.52
CA ILE A 128 27.13 11.92 -0.29
C ILE A 128 26.63 13.02 -1.25
N THR A 129 26.51 14.25 -0.76
CA THR A 129 26.06 15.41 -1.56
C THR A 129 27.04 15.71 -2.69
N ALA A 130 28.36 15.67 -2.43
CA ALA A 130 29.39 15.85 -3.44
C ALA A 130 29.37 14.74 -4.51
N ILE A 131 29.17 13.48 -4.11
CA ILE A 131 29.02 12.35 -5.04
C ILE A 131 27.77 12.53 -5.92
N PHE A 132 26.65 12.96 -5.33
CA PHE A 132 25.40 13.19 -6.05
C PHE A 132 25.51 14.34 -7.06
N ILE A 133 26.13 15.46 -6.67
CA ILE A 133 26.44 16.58 -7.58
C ILE A 133 27.36 16.12 -8.72
N GLY A 134 28.40 15.34 -8.42
CA GLY A 134 29.30 14.77 -9.44
C GLY A 134 28.58 13.86 -10.43
N ALA A 135 27.66 13.02 -9.96
CA ALA A 135 26.85 12.14 -10.81
C ALA A 135 25.89 12.94 -11.71
N ILE A 136 25.26 14.01 -11.20
CA ILE A 136 24.43 14.92 -12.00
C ILE A 136 25.25 15.63 -13.07
N LEU A 137 26.42 16.18 -12.72
CA LEU A 137 27.30 16.85 -13.68
C LEU A 137 27.79 15.90 -14.78
N PHE A 138 28.14 14.66 -14.42
CA PHE A 138 28.49 13.63 -15.40
C PHE A 138 27.31 13.30 -16.32
N ALA A 139 26.10 13.11 -15.78
CA ALA A 139 24.90 12.85 -16.59
C ALA A 139 24.59 14.01 -17.55
N ILE A 140 24.67 15.26 -17.09
CA ILE A 140 24.51 16.46 -17.93
C ILE A 140 25.58 16.49 -19.03
N SER A 141 26.85 16.21 -18.71
CA SER A 141 27.92 16.16 -19.70
C SER A 141 27.69 15.09 -20.78
N VAL A 142 27.23 13.90 -20.39
CA VAL A 142 26.88 12.81 -21.32
C VAL A 142 25.72 13.24 -22.23
N ILE A 143 24.61 13.71 -21.65
CA ILE A 143 23.43 14.16 -22.41
C ILE A 143 23.79 15.31 -23.37
N SER A 144 24.58 16.29 -22.92
CA SER A 144 25.06 17.40 -23.75
C SER A 144 25.94 16.90 -24.89
N THR A 145 26.83 15.94 -24.64
CA THR A 145 27.70 15.37 -25.69
C THR A 145 26.89 14.60 -26.72
N THR A 146 25.93 13.78 -26.28
CA THR A 146 25.06 12.99 -27.16
C THR A 146 24.15 13.88 -28.00
N THR A 147 23.57 14.93 -27.41
CA THR A 147 22.71 15.89 -28.14
C THR A 147 23.49 16.72 -29.15
N ILE A 148 24.67 17.24 -28.80
CA ILE A 148 25.55 17.95 -29.75
C ILE A 148 25.96 17.03 -30.91
N SER A 149 26.36 15.79 -30.61
CA SER A 149 26.72 14.80 -31.64
C SER A 149 25.55 14.46 -32.56
N ALA A 150 24.33 14.33 -32.01
CA ALA A 150 23.12 14.09 -32.79
C ALA A 150 22.77 15.28 -33.71
N ILE A 151 22.90 16.53 -33.22
CA ILE A 151 22.68 17.74 -34.02
C ILE A 151 23.67 17.79 -35.20
N ILE A 152 24.96 17.53 -34.94
CA ILE A 152 25.99 17.50 -36.00
C ILE A 152 25.68 16.41 -37.03
N ALA A 153 25.28 15.20 -36.60
CA ALA A 153 24.91 14.12 -37.50
C ALA A 153 23.69 14.48 -38.37
N VAL A 154 22.67 15.12 -37.80
CA VAL A 154 21.49 15.61 -38.54
C VAL A 154 21.88 16.69 -39.53
N MET A 155 22.77 17.63 -39.18
CA MET A 155 23.26 18.67 -40.09
C MET A 155 24.04 18.08 -41.28
N LEU A 156 24.89 17.08 -41.04
CA LEU A 156 25.63 16.38 -42.11
C LEU A 156 24.69 15.55 -43.01
N ALA A 157 23.70 14.88 -42.43
CA ALA A 157 22.67 14.15 -43.18
C ALA A 157 21.82 15.10 -44.04
N ALA A 158 21.32 16.20 -43.48
CA ALA A 158 20.55 17.21 -44.21
C ALA A 158 21.39 17.88 -45.32
N GLY A 159 22.66 18.18 -45.04
CA GLY A 159 23.60 18.75 -46.02
C GLY A 159 23.85 17.81 -47.22
N SER A 160 24.06 16.52 -46.96
CA SER A 160 24.23 15.53 -48.03
C SER A 160 22.95 15.30 -48.84
N ILE A 161 21.77 15.27 -48.22
CA ILE A 161 20.48 15.23 -48.91
C ILE A 161 20.32 16.46 -49.81
N GLY A 162 20.64 17.66 -49.31
CA GLY A 162 20.62 18.91 -50.09
C GLY A 162 21.57 18.87 -51.29
N PHE A 163 22.79 18.36 -51.10
CA PHE A 163 23.76 18.17 -52.18
C PHE A 163 23.25 17.20 -53.26
N PHE A 164 22.75 16.03 -52.88
CA PHE A 164 22.18 15.08 -53.84
C PHE A 164 20.94 15.63 -54.55
N TRP A 165 20.10 16.40 -53.86
CA TRP A 165 18.95 17.07 -54.50
C TRP A 165 19.41 18.09 -55.55
N ILE A 166 20.42 18.92 -55.25
CA ILE A 166 21.03 19.85 -56.21
C ILE A 166 21.64 19.11 -57.40
N VAL A 167 22.37 18.01 -57.18
CA VAL A 167 22.94 17.17 -58.25
C VAL A 167 21.85 16.57 -59.12
N ILE A 168 20.75 16.07 -58.54
CA ILE A 168 19.60 15.53 -59.29
C ILE A 168 18.89 16.64 -60.08
N VAL A 169 18.72 17.83 -59.52
CA VAL A 169 18.14 19.00 -60.22
C VAL A 169 19.04 19.46 -61.36
N ALA A 170 20.36 19.52 -61.15
CA ALA A 170 21.34 19.86 -62.18
C ALA A 170 21.39 18.81 -63.29
N ALA A 171 21.36 17.52 -62.95
CA ALA A 171 21.29 16.41 -63.91
C ALA A 171 19.99 16.45 -64.71
N ARG A 172 18.83 16.70 -64.07
CA ARG A 172 17.55 16.90 -64.77
C ARG A 172 17.59 18.12 -65.70
N LYS A 173 18.17 19.24 -65.28
CA LYS A 173 18.31 20.46 -66.10
C LYS A 173 19.28 20.27 -67.26
N SER A 174 20.36 19.50 -67.07
CA SER A 174 21.28 19.09 -68.12
C SER A 174 20.61 18.13 -69.12
N MET A 175 19.91 17.10 -68.65
CA MET A 175 19.09 16.22 -69.51
C MET A 175 18.01 17.00 -70.27
N GLU A 176 17.39 18.01 -69.67
CA GLU A 176 16.41 18.88 -70.33
C GLU A 176 17.07 19.76 -71.41
N LEU A 177 18.30 20.24 -71.19
CA LEU A 177 19.09 20.93 -72.23
C LEU A 177 19.51 19.99 -73.36
N THR A 178 19.96 18.77 -73.05
CA THR A 178 20.24 17.73 -74.06
C THR A 178 18.97 17.35 -74.82
N ARG A 179 17.84 17.22 -74.13
CA ARG A 179 16.52 16.94 -74.73
C ARG A 179 16.05 18.09 -75.60
N ARG A 180 16.34 19.36 -75.24
CA ARG A 180 16.12 20.53 -76.09
C ARG A 180 17.05 20.56 -77.30
N SER A 181 18.33 20.18 -77.15
CA SER A 181 19.26 20.09 -78.28
C SER A 181 18.83 18.99 -79.26
N VAL A 182 18.49 17.80 -78.76
CA VAL A 182 17.93 16.70 -79.56
C VAL A 182 16.57 17.10 -80.14
N SER A 183 15.72 17.80 -79.38
CA SER A 183 14.43 18.30 -79.86
C SER A 183 14.59 19.35 -80.95
N ILE A 184 15.57 20.26 -80.88
CA ILE A 184 15.85 21.25 -81.93
C ILE A 184 16.39 20.54 -83.19
N SER A 185 17.29 19.57 -83.03
CA SER A 185 17.77 18.72 -84.15
C SER A 185 16.63 17.91 -84.79
N CYS A 186 15.74 17.31 -83.99
CA CYS A 186 14.56 16.60 -84.49
C CYS A 186 13.46 17.54 -85.00
N SER A 187 13.38 18.79 -84.51
CA SER A 187 12.42 19.79 -84.99
C SER A 187 12.86 20.40 -86.31
N ALA A 188 14.17 20.54 -86.57
CA ALA A 188 14.69 20.86 -87.90
C ALA A 188 14.30 19.76 -88.93
N ILE A 189 14.29 18.49 -88.50
CA ILE A 189 13.84 17.36 -89.33
C ILE A 189 12.30 17.32 -89.45
N SER A 190 11.55 17.64 -88.39
CA SER A 190 10.07 17.64 -88.38
C SER A 190 9.44 18.86 -89.07
N ALA A 191 10.16 19.99 -89.14
CA ALA A 191 9.72 21.21 -89.82
C ALA A 191 9.58 21.05 -91.34
N TYR A 192 10.18 20.01 -91.93
CA TYR A 192 9.95 19.63 -93.33
C TYR A 192 8.68 18.78 -93.53
N SER A 193 8.08 18.25 -92.45
CA SER A 193 7.07 17.17 -92.53
C SER A 193 5.69 17.49 -91.92
N SER A 194 5.50 18.63 -91.26
CA SER A 194 4.24 18.92 -90.54
C SER A 194 3.71 20.35 -90.69
N ALA A 195 3.95 20.96 -91.85
CA ALA A 195 3.19 22.11 -92.33
C ALA A 195 1.76 21.72 -92.77
N TRP A 196 0.99 21.04 -91.91
CA TRP A 196 -0.44 20.74 -92.14
C TRP A 196 -1.23 20.60 -90.82
N ARG A 197 -2.00 21.66 -90.50
CA ARG A 197 -3.16 21.71 -89.58
C ARG A 197 -2.90 21.38 -88.09
N MET A 198 -2.94 22.35 -87.16
CA MET A 198 -4.16 22.98 -86.59
C MET A 198 -5.27 21.97 -86.22
N ASN A 199 -5.93 21.98 -85.05
CA ASN A 199 -5.88 22.84 -83.85
C ASN A 199 -6.92 22.29 -82.85
N LEU A 200 -6.62 22.11 -81.54
CA LEU A 200 -7.57 22.37 -80.43
C LEU A 200 -6.95 22.24 -79.00
N GLN A 201 -6.64 23.41 -78.44
CA GLN A 201 -6.85 23.88 -77.06
C GLN A 201 -6.88 22.96 -75.80
N ASN A 202 -6.15 23.45 -74.79
CA ASN A 202 -6.41 23.45 -73.33
C ASN A 202 -6.41 22.09 -72.58
N LEU A 203 -5.33 21.66 -71.92
CA LEU A 203 -4.56 22.29 -70.83
C LEU A 203 -5.33 22.45 -69.49
N LYS A 204 -5.29 21.38 -68.68
CA LYS A 204 -5.33 21.47 -67.22
C LYS A 204 -4.02 22.10 -66.73
N LEU A 205 -4.07 23.06 -65.80
CA LEU A 205 -3.45 22.90 -64.47
C LEU A 205 -3.87 24.01 -63.49
N GLN A 206 -3.99 23.65 -62.21
CA GLN A 206 -4.02 24.57 -61.08
C GLN A 206 -2.57 24.88 -60.64
N VAL A 207 -2.27 26.11 -60.20
CA VAL A 207 -1.23 26.37 -59.19
C VAL A 207 -1.66 27.48 -58.22
N LEU A 208 -1.54 27.09 -56.95
CA LEU A 208 -1.45 27.79 -55.65
C LEU A 208 -0.91 29.24 -55.55
N LEU A 209 -1.02 29.77 -54.31
CA LEU A 209 -0.49 31.00 -53.64
C LEU A 209 -1.66 31.92 -53.16
N VAL A 210 -1.68 32.58 -51.99
CA VAL A 210 -0.71 32.69 -50.86
C VAL A 210 -1.43 33.00 -49.51
N LEU A 211 -0.72 32.93 -48.37
CA LEU A 211 -1.15 33.23 -46.97
C LEU A 211 -1.05 34.76 -46.64
N PRO A 212 -1.60 35.36 -45.54
CA PRO A 212 -1.67 34.77 -44.17
C PRO A 212 -2.79 35.22 -43.15
N ARG A 213 -2.85 34.50 -42.01
CA ARG A 213 -3.30 34.88 -40.63
C ARG A 213 -4.69 35.52 -40.39
N PHE A 214 -5.51 34.84 -39.58
CA PHE A 214 -6.01 35.36 -38.27
C PHE A 214 -6.55 34.20 -37.39
N VAL A 215 -6.67 34.41 -36.07
CA VAL A 215 -7.18 33.47 -35.05
C VAL A 215 -8.35 34.14 -34.31
N PRO A 216 -9.45 33.42 -34.01
CA PRO A 216 -9.82 33.09 -32.62
C PRO A 216 -10.25 31.59 -32.50
N THR A 217 -9.83 30.80 -31.51
CA THR A 217 -10.24 30.74 -30.08
C THR A 217 -11.75 30.77 -29.81
N GLU A 218 -12.20 29.87 -28.92
CA GLU A 218 -13.57 29.69 -28.39
C GLU A 218 -14.66 29.07 -29.30
N VAL A 219 -14.57 27.77 -29.64
CA VAL A 219 -15.69 26.79 -29.52
C VAL A 219 -15.14 25.34 -29.43
N GLU A 220 -14.40 24.97 -28.38
CA GLU A 220 -13.92 23.57 -28.22
C GLU A 220 -14.46 22.87 -26.94
N LEU A 221 -15.16 23.60 -26.07
CA LEU A 221 -15.83 23.03 -24.89
C LEU A 221 -17.30 22.63 -25.12
N SER A 222 -17.91 23.04 -26.23
CA SER A 222 -19.34 22.76 -26.51
C SER A 222 -19.58 21.63 -27.51
N ILE A 223 -18.55 21.13 -28.22
CA ILE A 223 -18.69 20.02 -29.17
C ILE A 223 -18.49 18.67 -28.46
N HIS A 224 -17.64 18.61 -27.43
CA HIS A 224 -17.42 17.38 -26.64
C HIS A 224 -18.67 16.98 -25.84
N SER A 225 -19.34 17.92 -25.16
CA SER A 225 -20.60 17.65 -24.45
C SER A 225 -21.68 17.13 -25.41
N ILE A 226 -21.87 17.82 -26.54
CA ILE A 226 -22.84 17.43 -27.58
C ILE A 226 -22.49 16.05 -28.18
N LEU A 227 -21.21 15.69 -28.40
CA LEU A 227 -20.83 14.36 -28.87
C LEU A 227 -21.02 13.26 -27.82
N PHE A 228 -20.80 13.57 -26.53
CA PHE A 228 -21.04 12.66 -25.42
C PHE A 228 -22.54 12.38 -25.24
N GLU A 229 -23.38 13.41 -25.26
CA GLU A 229 -24.85 13.28 -25.26
C GLU A 229 -25.36 12.57 -26.52
N ARG A 230 -24.72 12.77 -27.67
CA ARG A 230 -25.07 12.08 -28.93
C ARG A 230 -24.59 10.62 -28.99
N ARG A 231 -23.65 10.19 -28.13
CA ARG A 231 -23.40 8.76 -27.83
C ARG A 231 -24.47 8.19 -26.92
N ARG A 232 -24.83 8.90 -25.84
CA ARG A 232 -25.89 8.49 -24.91
C ARG A 232 -27.22 8.24 -25.66
N ASN A 233 -27.54 9.06 -26.65
CA ASN A 233 -28.67 8.89 -27.57
C ASN A 233 -28.57 7.73 -28.60
N LYS A 234 -27.57 6.85 -28.50
CA LYS A 234 -27.48 5.58 -29.27
C LYS A 234 -27.58 4.32 -28.40
N VAL A 235 -27.63 4.46 -27.07
CA VAL A 235 -27.83 3.33 -26.16
C VAL A 235 -29.26 2.82 -26.28
N ASN A 236 -29.42 1.55 -26.64
CA ASN A 236 -30.71 0.91 -26.95
C ASN A 236 -31.04 -0.26 -25.99
N GLY A 237 -30.39 -0.30 -24.83
CA GLY A 237 -30.67 -1.24 -23.76
C GLY A 237 -29.67 -1.15 -22.60
N VAL A 238 -30.11 -1.61 -21.44
CA VAL A 238 -29.29 -1.77 -20.23
C VAL A 238 -29.21 -3.26 -19.90
N GLU A 239 -28.01 -3.76 -19.63
CA GLU A 239 -27.78 -5.10 -19.09
C GLU A 239 -27.46 -5.00 -17.59
N PHE A 240 -28.04 -5.90 -16.78
CA PHE A 240 -27.83 -5.95 -15.33
C PHE A 240 -26.78 -7.00 -14.98
N ILE A 241 -25.57 -6.53 -14.67
CA ILE A 241 -24.39 -7.37 -14.38
C ILE A 241 -24.24 -7.55 -12.88
N ARG A 242 -24.01 -8.78 -12.39
CA ARG A 242 -23.71 -9.00 -10.97
C ARG A 242 -22.22 -8.97 -10.70
N VAL A 243 -21.81 -7.99 -9.89
CA VAL A 243 -20.42 -7.74 -9.50
C VAL A 243 -20.23 -8.13 -8.05
N PHE A 244 -19.43 -9.16 -7.82
CA PHE A 244 -18.90 -9.51 -6.51
C PHE A 244 -17.67 -8.63 -6.23
N VAL A 245 -17.60 -8.04 -5.04
CA VAL A 245 -16.42 -7.31 -4.54
C VAL A 245 -16.02 -7.91 -3.20
N GLY A 246 -14.79 -8.41 -3.09
CA GLY A 246 -14.25 -9.00 -1.87
C GLY A 246 -13.01 -8.27 -1.39
N THR A 247 -12.88 -8.06 -0.08
CA THR A 247 -11.65 -7.59 0.57
C THR A 247 -11.23 -8.53 1.69
N TRP A 248 -9.93 -8.79 1.81
CA TRP A 248 -9.37 -9.58 2.91
C TRP A 248 -7.94 -9.16 3.25
N ASN A 249 -7.74 -8.55 4.43
CA ASN A 249 -6.40 -8.52 5.00
C ASN A 249 -6.03 -9.93 5.51
N VAL A 250 -4.93 -10.49 4.99
CA VAL A 250 -4.41 -11.82 5.33
C VAL A 250 -3.18 -11.74 6.26
N GLY A 251 -2.84 -10.56 6.80
CA GLY A 251 -1.87 -10.41 7.89
C GLY A 251 -0.44 -10.89 7.57
N GLY A 252 -0.03 -10.83 6.30
CA GLY A 252 1.29 -11.32 5.85
C GLY A 252 1.34 -12.83 5.53
N ILE A 253 0.23 -13.55 5.68
CA ILE A 253 0.16 -15.00 5.52
C ILE A 253 0.07 -15.38 4.03
N SER A 254 0.95 -16.27 3.58
CA SER A 254 0.86 -16.87 2.25
C SER A 254 -0.21 -17.98 2.26
N PRO A 255 -1.05 -18.09 1.22
CA PRO A 255 -2.03 -19.16 1.16
C PRO A 255 -1.33 -20.52 1.07
N THR A 256 -1.88 -21.50 1.78
CA THR A 256 -1.50 -22.91 1.67
C THR A 256 -2.27 -23.56 0.52
N ASP A 257 -1.88 -24.76 0.10
CA ASP A 257 -2.51 -25.45 -1.06
C ASP A 257 -3.88 -26.08 -0.72
N ASP A 258 -4.15 -26.26 0.57
CA ASP A 258 -5.40 -26.75 1.17
C ASP A 258 -6.37 -25.63 1.57
N LEU A 259 -6.01 -24.35 1.38
CA LEU A 259 -6.87 -23.22 1.71
C LEU A 259 -8.14 -23.21 0.84
N SER A 260 -9.28 -23.54 1.45
CA SER A 260 -10.58 -23.39 0.82
C SER A 260 -10.99 -21.91 0.74
N LEU A 261 -11.37 -21.46 -0.46
CA LEU A 261 -11.91 -20.12 -0.72
C LEU A 261 -13.44 -20.11 -0.93
N GLU A 262 -14.11 -21.26 -0.82
CA GLU A 262 -15.56 -21.40 -1.10
C GLU A 262 -16.41 -20.50 -0.19
N ASP A 263 -16.14 -20.52 1.12
CA ASP A 263 -16.87 -19.71 2.12
C ASP A 263 -16.84 -18.22 1.78
N TRP A 264 -15.73 -17.73 1.21
CA TRP A 264 -15.57 -16.33 0.89
C TRP A 264 -16.11 -15.98 -0.50
N LEU A 265 -15.73 -16.74 -1.54
CA LEU A 265 -16.17 -16.51 -2.92
C LEU A 265 -17.64 -16.85 -3.18
N ASP A 266 -18.31 -17.57 -2.27
CA ASP A 266 -19.74 -17.91 -2.33
C ASP A 266 -20.14 -18.60 -3.64
N THR A 267 -19.29 -19.47 -4.17
CA THR A 267 -19.44 -20.18 -5.45
C THR A 267 -20.75 -20.97 -5.56
N ASP A 268 -21.19 -21.57 -4.45
CA ASP A 268 -22.41 -22.39 -4.39
C ASP A 268 -23.71 -21.56 -4.42
N ARG A 269 -23.68 -20.29 -3.98
CA ARG A 269 -24.89 -19.46 -3.82
C ARG A 269 -24.91 -18.23 -4.73
N SER A 270 -23.75 -17.69 -5.06
CA SER A 270 -23.61 -16.47 -5.84
C SER A 270 -23.41 -16.81 -7.31
N SER A 271 -24.33 -16.34 -8.15
CA SER A 271 -24.25 -16.50 -9.61
C SER A 271 -23.74 -15.20 -10.25
N CYS A 272 -22.68 -14.64 -9.68
CA CYS A 272 -22.04 -13.41 -10.13
C CYS A 272 -21.38 -13.60 -11.51
N ASP A 273 -21.13 -12.48 -12.18
CA ASP A 273 -20.63 -12.42 -13.55
C ASP A 273 -19.23 -11.78 -13.60
N ILE A 274 -18.94 -10.92 -12.62
CA ILE A 274 -17.64 -10.31 -12.36
C ILE A 274 -17.29 -10.52 -10.88
N TYR A 275 -16.03 -10.84 -10.58
CA TYR A 275 -15.45 -10.85 -9.25
C TYR A 275 -14.24 -9.91 -9.20
N VAL A 276 -14.25 -8.97 -8.26
CA VAL A 276 -13.13 -8.08 -7.96
C VAL A 276 -12.64 -8.39 -6.56
N LEU A 277 -11.40 -8.84 -6.44
CA LEU A 277 -10.88 -9.44 -5.21
C LEU A 277 -9.60 -8.73 -4.77
N GLY A 278 -9.66 -8.09 -3.61
CA GLY A 278 -8.58 -7.34 -2.96
C GLY A 278 -8.03 -8.08 -1.75
N TYR A 279 -6.71 -8.20 -1.67
CA TYR A 279 -6.00 -8.90 -0.61
C TYR A 279 -4.90 -8.02 -0.06
N LEU A 280 -4.76 -7.98 1.26
CA LEU A 280 -3.78 -7.12 1.92
C LEU A 280 -2.84 -7.97 2.78
N SER A 281 -1.54 -7.77 2.64
CA SER A 281 -0.54 -8.66 3.23
C SER A 281 0.72 -7.89 3.61
N ASP A 282 1.00 -7.78 4.91
CA ASP A 282 2.20 -7.10 5.46
C ASP A 282 3.50 -7.88 5.13
N THR A 283 3.88 -7.83 3.85
CA THR A 283 4.90 -8.69 3.23
C THR A 283 6.33 -8.15 3.41
N SER A 284 6.72 -7.89 4.65
CA SER A 284 8.13 -7.69 5.02
C SER A 284 8.75 -8.88 5.75
N LEU A 285 7.94 -9.73 6.40
CA LEU A 285 8.44 -10.90 7.11
C LEU A 285 8.50 -12.12 6.19
N SER A 286 9.72 -12.62 5.99
CA SER A 286 9.95 -13.98 5.52
C SER A 286 9.52 -14.96 6.61
N PRO A 287 8.90 -16.11 6.28
CA PRO A 287 8.59 -17.12 7.29
C PRO A 287 9.89 -17.65 7.91
N ARG A 288 10.05 -17.47 9.23
CA ARG A 288 11.01 -18.24 10.03
C ARG A 288 10.28 -19.47 10.58
N LEU A 289 11.01 -20.59 10.70
CA LEU A 289 10.45 -21.91 11.00
C LEU A 289 9.68 -21.95 12.33
N PRO A 290 8.64 -22.81 12.45
CA PRO A 290 7.85 -22.97 13.67
C PRO A 290 8.53 -23.91 14.68
N HIS A 291 9.70 -23.55 15.21
CA HIS A 291 10.34 -24.26 16.33
C HIS A 291 11.09 -23.33 17.29
N ALA A 292 10.33 -22.65 18.16
CA ALA A 292 10.79 -22.19 19.47
C ALA A 292 9.58 -22.10 20.41
N LYS A 293 9.53 -22.93 21.45
CA LYS A 293 8.54 -22.81 22.55
C LYS A 293 9.11 -21.88 23.61
N ASP A 294 9.00 -20.57 23.39
CA ASP A 294 9.35 -19.58 24.42
C ASP A 294 8.10 -19.14 25.18
N ASN A 295 7.91 -19.74 26.36
CA ASN A 295 6.91 -19.36 27.33
C ASN A 295 7.27 -18.01 27.96
N VAL A 296 6.94 -16.90 27.31
CA VAL A 296 6.96 -15.57 27.92
C VAL A 296 5.60 -14.91 27.74
N ALA A 297 4.82 -14.87 28.81
CA ALA A 297 3.66 -13.99 28.90
C ALA A 297 4.16 -12.54 29.02
N GLY A 298 4.27 -11.87 27.87
CA GLY A 298 4.75 -10.49 27.78
C GLY A 298 4.10 -9.77 26.61
N THR A 299 3.51 -8.61 26.90
CA THR A 299 2.92 -7.64 25.98
C THR A 299 3.63 -7.56 24.62
N GLY A 300 3.02 -8.16 23.60
CA GLY A 300 3.54 -8.27 22.25
C GLY A 300 2.48 -8.01 21.19
N CYS A 301 1.76 -6.89 21.31
CA CYS A 301 0.88 -6.43 20.23
C CYS A 301 1.69 -6.28 18.94
N ARG A 302 1.35 -7.07 17.91
CA ARG A 302 1.82 -6.80 16.55
C ARG A 302 1.15 -5.51 16.06
N PHE A 303 1.86 -4.40 16.22
CA PHE A 303 1.54 -3.15 15.54
C PHE A 303 1.79 -3.34 14.04
N GLN A 304 0.78 -3.06 13.20
CA GLN A 304 0.87 -3.08 11.72
C GLN A 304 1.72 -1.91 11.15
N GLU A 305 2.54 -1.29 12.00
CA GLU A 305 3.07 0.07 11.82
C GLU A 305 4.61 0.09 11.67
N ILE A 306 5.32 -0.95 12.12
CA ILE A 306 6.80 -1.03 12.04
C ILE A 306 7.24 -2.23 11.22
N VAL A 307 7.13 -2.06 9.90
CA VAL A 307 7.83 -2.88 8.92
C VAL A 307 9.27 -2.37 8.77
N PRO A 308 10.33 -3.19 8.98
CA PRO A 308 11.68 -2.81 8.60
C PRO A 308 11.77 -2.75 7.06
N LEU A 309 11.78 -1.53 6.55
CA LEU A 309 11.80 -1.20 5.13
C LEU A 309 13.22 -1.42 4.56
N SER A 310 13.51 -2.64 4.12
CA SER A 310 14.69 -2.88 3.28
C SER A 310 14.48 -2.31 1.88
N ALA A 311 15.54 -1.82 1.23
CA ALA A 311 15.49 -1.38 -0.17
C ALA A 311 14.92 -2.47 -1.11
N ARG A 312 15.13 -3.75 -0.77
CA ARG A 312 14.57 -4.91 -1.47
C ARG A 312 13.04 -5.02 -1.36
N ASN A 313 12.42 -4.50 -0.31
CA ASN A 313 10.95 -4.52 -0.14
C ASN A 313 10.27 -3.34 -0.83
N VAL A 314 11.00 -2.26 -1.15
CA VAL A 314 10.49 -1.03 -1.79
C VAL A 314 10.83 -0.97 -3.28
N LEU A 315 11.97 -1.52 -3.69
CA LEU A 315 12.51 -1.48 -5.06
C LEU A 315 12.81 -2.87 -5.65
N GLY A 316 12.58 -3.95 -4.91
CA GLY A 316 12.75 -5.31 -5.44
C GLY A 316 11.63 -5.68 -6.42
N PRO A 317 11.87 -6.64 -7.33
CA PRO A 317 10.83 -7.13 -8.24
C PRO A 317 9.65 -7.72 -7.44
N GLU A 318 8.42 -7.47 -7.90
CA GLU A 318 7.20 -8.06 -7.36
C GLU A 318 7.38 -9.58 -7.20
N LYS A 319 7.04 -10.11 -6.02
CA LYS A 319 7.14 -11.56 -5.72
C LYS A 319 6.04 -12.32 -6.44
N SER A 320 6.15 -12.46 -7.77
CA SER A 320 5.13 -13.07 -8.64
C SER A 320 4.64 -14.44 -8.17
N LYS A 321 5.47 -15.21 -7.45
CA LYS A 321 5.08 -16.50 -6.86
C LYS A 321 3.86 -16.43 -5.94
N ILE A 322 3.67 -15.35 -5.17
CA ILE A 322 2.55 -15.24 -4.22
C ILE A 322 1.26 -14.86 -4.96
N SER A 323 1.32 -13.86 -5.84
CA SER A 323 0.20 -13.43 -6.68
C SER A 323 -0.25 -14.50 -7.67
N THR A 324 0.70 -15.24 -8.29
CA THR A 324 0.39 -16.42 -9.12
C THR A 324 -0.31 -17.52 -8.29
N LYS A 325 0.12 -17.75 -7.04
CA LYS A 325 -0.54 -18.75 -6.18
C LYS A 325 -1.97 -18.36 -5.82
N TRP A 326 -2.20 -17.09 -5.44
CA TRP A 326 -3.56 -16.57 -5.23
C TRP A 326 -4.41 -16.71 -6.49
N ASN A 327 -3.91 -16.25 -7.64
CA ASN A 327 -4.63 -16.36 -8.91
C ASN A 327 -4.95 -17.82 -9.26
N SER A 328 -4.04 -18.76 -9.00
CA SER A 328 -4.30 -20.19 -9.21
C SER A 328 -5.42 -20.70 -8.31
N LEU A 329 -5.40 -20.40 -7.00
CA LEU A 329 -6.42 -20.85 -6.05
C LEU A 329 -7.80 -20.26 -6.35
N ILE A 330 -7.87 -18.96 -6.68
CA ILE A 330 -9.11 -18.29 -7.11
C ILE A 330 -9.62 -18.93 -8.39
N GLY A 331 -8.76 -19.07 -9.40
CA GLY A 331 -9.11 -19.64 -10.69
C GLY A 331 -9.57 -21.08 -10.59
N THR A 332 -8.93 -21.91 -9.77
CA THR A 332 -9.40 -23.26 -9.47
C THR A 332 -10.76 -23.22 -8.79
N THR A 333 -10.96 -22.37 -7.77
CA THR A 333 -12.20 -22.31 -6.99
C THR A 333 -13.39 -21.85 -7.83
N LEU A 334 -13.26 -20.72 -8.56
CA LEU A 334 -14.32 -20.19 -9.44
C LEU A 334 -14.66 -21.13 -10.61
N ASN A 335 -13.73 -22.00 -11.03
CA ASN A 335 -13.92 -22.93 -12.15
C ASN A 335 -14.10 -24.40 -11.70
N LYS A 336 -14.43 -24.66 -10.44
CA LYS A 336 -14.75 -26.03 -9.98
C LYS A 336 -15.99 -26.54 -10.70
N SER A 337 -15.80 -27.55 -11.55
CA SER A 337 -16.90 -28.38 -12.03
C SER A 337 -17.57 -29.04 -10.82
N LEU A 338 -18.84 -28.71 -10.57
CA LEU A 338 -19.65 -29.43 -9.59
C LEU A 338 -19.58 -30.93 -9.90
N PRO A 339 -19.22 -31.80 -8.94
CA PRO A 339 -19.20 -33.23 -9.18
C PRO A 339 -20.63 -33.69 -9.46
N ASP A 340 -20.82 -34.23 -10.65
CA ASP A 340 -22.03 -34.92 -11.08
C ASP A 340 -22.46 -35.91 -9.98
N GLN A 341 -23.72 -35.88 -9.55
CA GLN A 341 -24.21 -36.76 -8.49
C GLN A 341 -24.27 -38.22 -9.00
N LYS A 342 -23.11 -38.88 -9.03
CA LYS A 342 -23.03 -40.34 -9.04
C LYS A 342 -23.59 -40.84 -7.72
N ARG A 343 -24.91 -41.07 -7.70
CA ARG A 343 -25.60 -41.88 -6.71
C ARG A 343 -24.73 -43.11 -6.43
N SER A 344 -24.22 -43.20 -5.20
CA SER A 344 -23.58 -44.41 -4.70
C SER A 344 -24.64 -45.47 -4.44
N ASN A 345 -25.17 -46.07 -5.51
CA ASN A 345 -25.96 -47.27 -5.40
C ASN A 345 -25.02 -48.40 -4.96
N LYS A 346 -24.87 -48.55 -3.63
CA LYS A 346 -24.37 -49.79 -3.04
C LYS A 346 -25.33 -50.90 -3.48
N SER A 347 -24.78 -51.94 -4.08
CA SER A 347 -25.51 -53.13 -4.48
C SER A 347 -25.83 -54.00 -3.26
N GLU A 348 -27.10 -54.14 -2.94
CA GLU A 348 -27.63 -55.36 -2.33
C GLU A 348 -28.37 -56.16 -3.42
N PRO A 349 -28.25 -57.49 -3.47
CA PRO A 349 -28.97 -58.31 -4.43
C PRO A 349 -30.32 -58.75 -3.85
N ALA A 350 -31.41 -58.62 -4.63
CA ALA A 350 -32.18 -59.77 -5.11
C ALA A 350 -33.48 -59.40 -5.85
N HIS A 351 -33.95 -60.38 -6.64
CA HIS A 351 -35.28 -60.57 -7.23
C HIS A 351 -35.73 -59.72 -8.43
N HIS A 352 -35.97 -60.44 -9.52
CA HIS A 352 -36.76 -60.05 -10.69
C HIS A 352 -38.15 -59.51 -10.30
N HIS A 353 -38.65 -58.54 -11.08
CA HIS A 353 -39.88 -58.68 -11.90
C HIS A 353 -39.88 -57.62 -13.02
N GLN A 354 -40.45 -57.94 -14.19
CA GLN A 354 -40.57 -57.04 -15.34
C GLN A 354 -41.77 -56.10 -15.20
N VAL A 355 -41.63 -54.83 -15.59
CA VAL A 355 -42.69 -54.04 -16.23
C VAL A 355 -42.03 -53.13 -17.29
N TYR A 356 -42.58 -53.09 -18.50
CA TYR A 356 -42.22 -52.11 -19.52
C TYR A 356 -43.07 -50.85 -19.37
N HIS A 357 -42.45 -49.68 -19.48
CA HIS A 357 -43.12 -48.45 -19.93
C HIS A 357 -42.18 -47.67 -20.84
N VAL A 358 -42.73 -47.06 -21.88
CA VAL A 358 -42.04 -46.31 -22.93
C VAL A 358 -42.41 -44.82 -22.77
N GLU A 359 -41.60 -43.95 -23.38
CA GLU A 359 -41.78 -42.48 -23.48
C GLU A 359 -41.39 -41.71 -22.18
N GLU A 360 -40.83 -40.50 -22.23
CA GLU A 360 -40.69 -39.55 -23.34
C GLU A 360 -39.38 -38.73 -23.25
N GLY A 361 -39.02 -37.98 -24.30
CA GLY A 361 -37.70 -37.37 -24.48
C GLY A 361 -37.36 -36.20 -23.53
N GLY A 362 -36.61 -36.47 -22.46
CA GLY A 362 -36.00 -35.44 -21.61
C GLY A 362 -34.64 -34.96 -22.14
N CYS A 363 -34.59 -33.74 -22.70
CA CYS A 363 -33.31 -33.11 -23.08
C CYS A 363 -32.40 -32.97 -21.84
N ARG A 364 -31.23 -33.64 -21.86
CA ARG A 364 -30.19 -33.43 -20.84
C ARG A 364 -29.74 -31.98 -20.90
N ARG A 365 -30.20 -31.17 -19.94
CA ARG A 365 -29.63 -29.85 -19.65
C ARG A 365 -28.17 -30.06 -19.22
N VAL A 366 -27.26 -30.00 -20.19
CA VAL A 366 -25.83 -29.87 -19.93
C VAL A 366 -25.68 -28.54 -19.18
N SER A 367 -25.39 -28.62 -17.89
CA SER A 367 -25.05 -27.47 -17.08
C SER A 367 -23.71 -26.94 -17.59
N ASN A 368 -23.76 -26.03 -18.55
CA ASN A 368 -22.59 -25.40 -19.14
C ASN A 368 -21.88 -24.62 -18.03
N GLY A 369 -20.81 -25.19 -17.49
CA GLY A 369 -20.13 -24.67 -16.30
C GLY A 369 -19.67 -23.24 -16.58
N ARG A 370 -20.09 -22.30 -15.74
CA ARG A 370 -19.71 -20.88 -15.88
C ARG A 370 -18.22 -20.75 -15.66
N LYS A 371 -17.47 -20.68 -16.76
CA LYS A 371 -16.02 -20.50 -16.73
C LYS A 371 -15.68 -19.03 -16.46
N PHE A 372 -14.64 -18.78 -15.68
CA PHE A 372 -14.12 -17.46 -15.35
C PHE A 372 -12.67 -17.31 -15.78
N ARG A 373 -12.34 -16.17 -16.40
CA ARG A 373 -10.97 -15.77 -16.74
C ARG A 373 -10.50 -14.61 -15.87
N CYS A 374 -9.25 -14.64 -15.43
CA CYS A 374 -8.58 -13.47 -14.87
C CYS A 374 -8.25 -12.52 -16.03
N ILE A 375 -8.85 -11.32 -16.02
CA ILE A 375 -8.62 -10.30 -17.04
C ILE A 375 -7.37 -9.49 -16.71
N MET A 376 -7.18 -9.20 -15.42
CA MET A 376 -6.04 -8.45 -14.91
C MET A 376 -5.82 -8.74 -13.43
N SER A 377 -4.57 -8.68 -12.98
CA SER A 377 -4.22 -8.66 -11.56
C SER A 377 -2.97 -7.83 -11.34
N LYS A 378 -2.92 -7.06 -10.24
CA LYS A 378 -1.78 -6.21 -9.90
C LYS A 378 -1.44 -6.29 -8.42
N GLN A 379 -0.13 -6.33 -8.12
CA GLN A 379 0.41 -6.19 -6.78
C GLN A 379 1.11 -4.83 -6.62
N MET A 380 1.00 -4.24 -5.43
CA MET A 380 1.87 -3.16 -4.95
C MET A 380 2.25 -3.44 -3.49
N VAL A 381 3.47 -3.92 -3.27
CA VAL A 381 3.97 -4.40 -1.96
C VAL A 381 2.99 -5.39 -1.34
N GLY A 382 2.17 -4.95 -0.38
CA GLY A 382 1.20 -5.77 0.32
C GLY A 382 -0.21 -5.76 -0.25
N ILE A 383 -0.56 -4.81 -1.12
CA ILE A 383 -1.88 -4.71 -1.75
C ILE A 383 -1.87 -5.57 -3.02
N PHE A 384 -2.83 -6.48 -3.17
CA PHE A 384 -3.01 -7.26 -4.38
C PHE A 384 -4.47 -7.22 -4.81
N VAL A 385 -4.73 -6.98 -6.10
CA VAL A 385 -6.08 -6.96 -6.67
C VAL A 385 -6.14 -7.85 -7.90
N SER A 386 -7.23 -8.59 -8.08
CA SER A 386 -7.51 -9.35 -9.29
C SER A 386 -8.95 -9.18 -9.75
N LEU A 387 -9.15 -9.13 -11.07
CA LEU A 387 -10.44 -9.02 -11.75
C LEU A 387 -10.70 -10.31 -12.53
N TRP A 388 -11.77 -11.01 -12.17
CA TRP A 388 -12.20 -12.26 -12.79
C TRP A 388 -13.58 -12.09 -13.41
N VAL A 389 -13.76 -12.57 -14.63
CA VAL A 389 -14.96 -12.30 -15.43
C VAL A 389 -15.42 -13.56 -16.13
N ARG A 390 -16.73 -13.75 -16.23
CA ARG A 390 -17.38 -14.86 -16.95
C ARG A 390 -16.89 -14.90 -18.40
N ASP A 391 -16.60 -16.09 -18.91
CA ASP A 391 -15.86 -16.29 -20.16
C ASP A 391 -16.54 -15.65 -21.38
N ASP A 392 -17.87 -15.69 -21.42
CA ASP A 392 -18.73 -15.05 -22.42
C ASP A 392 -18.76 -13.51 -22.28
N LEU A 393 -18.86 -12.99 -21.05
CA LEU A 393 -18.89 -11.56 -20.77
C LEU A 393 -17.54 -10.87 -21.06
N SER A 394 -16.44 -11.60 -20.89
CA SER A 394 -15.08 -11.05 -21.02
C SER A 394 -14.73 -10.49 -22.41
N HIS A 395 -15.50 -10.84 -23.45
CA HIS A 395 -15.34 -10.27 -24.80
C HIS A 395 -15.85 -8.82 -24.93
N TYR A 396 -16.69 -8.35 -24.00
CA TYR A 396 -17.23 -6.99 -23.97
C TYR A 396 -16.40 -6.03 -23.09
N ILE A 397 -15.32 -6.52 -22.48
CA ILE A 397 -14.41 -5.70 -21.68
C ILE A 397 -13.35 -5.06 -22.57
N SER A 398 -13.22 -3.74 -22.44
CA SER A 398 -12.25 -2.92 -23.18
C SER A 398 -11.47 -1.99 -22.24
N TYR A 399 -10.32 -1.52 -22.73
CA TYR A 399 -9.44 -0.55 -22.07
C TYR A 399 -9.06 -0.82 -20.59
N PRO A 400 -8.72 -2.08 -20.19
CA PRO A 400 -8.28 -2.38 -18.84
C PRO A 400 -6.98 -1.62 -18.50
N SER A 401 -6.96 -0.91 -17.38
CA SER A 401 -5.85 -0.08 -16.94
C SER A 401 -5.70 -0.09 -15.41
N VAL A 402 -4.49 0.20 -14.93
CA VAL A 402 -4.14 0.14 -13.50
C VAL A 402 -3.35 1.36 -13.07
N SER A 403 -3.67 1.87 -11.88
CA SER A 403 -2.90 2.90 -11.19
C SER A 403 -2.52 2.42 -9.79
N CYS A 404 -1.34 2.80 -9.29
CA CYS A 404 -0.84 2.38 -7.98
C CYS A 404 -0.28 3.59 -7.23
N ILE A 405 -0.89 3.98 -6.12
CA ILE A 405 -0.51 5.15 -5.31
C ILE A 405 0.00 4.67 -3.95
N GLY A 406 1.20 5.09 -3.53
CA GLY A 406 1.77 4.78 -2.22
C GLY A 406 1.67 5.98 -1.27
N CYS A 407 1.06 5.78 -0.10
CA CYS A 407 0.75 6.82 0.90
C CYS A 407 1.52 6.65 2.23
N GLY A 408 2.33 5.59 2.36
CA GLY A 408 3.14 5.35 3.55
C GLY A 408 4.24 6.41 3.77
N ILE A 409 4.99 6.25 4.86
CA ILE A 409 5.98 7.19 5.44
C ILE A 409 6.49 8.24 4.43
N MET A 410 6.27 9.52 4.74
CA MET A 410 6.66 10.67 3.90
C MET A 410 5.87 10.81 2.57
N GLY A 411 4.67 10.22 2.47
CA GLY A 411 3.76 10.36 1.31
C GLY A 411 4.19 9.60 0.04
N CYS A 412 5.23 8.78 0.16
CA CYS A 412 5.90 8.14 -0.99
C CYS A 412 6.16 6.64 -0.81
N LEU A 413 6.15 6.11 0.42
CA LEU A 413 6.48 4.70 0.65
C LEU A 413 5.27 3.79 0.41
N ARG A 414 5.47 2.72 -0.35
CA ARG A 414 4.37 1.89 -0.91
C ARG A 414 3.82 0.81 0.05
N ASN A 415 4.06 0.90 1.36
CA ASN A 415 3.52 -0.07 2.32
C ASN A 415 2.03 0.16 2.64
N LYS A 416 1.55 1.41 2.49
CA LYS A 416 0.14 1.82 2.52
C LYS A 416 -0.20 2.55 1.21
N GLY A 417 -1.48 2.74 0.91
CA GLY A 417 -1.97 3.41 -0.29
C GLY A 417 -3.04 2.60 -1.04
N SER A 418 -2.98 2.58 -2.38
CA SER A 418 -4.00 1.91 -3.20
C SER A 418 -3.46 1.22 -4.46
N VAL A 419 -4.26 0.26 -4.94
CA VAL A 419 -4.20 -0.29 -6.30
C VAL A 419 -5.59 -0.12 -6.92
N SER A 420 -5.67 0.73 -7.94
CA SER A 420 -6.91 1.09 -8.62
C SER A 420 -6.95 0.42 -9.99
N LEU A 421 -7.98 -0.36 -10.27
CA LEU A 421 -8.27 -0.96 -11.57
C LEU A 421 -9.37 -0.15 -12.27
N ARG A 422 -9.30 -0.01 -13.59
CA ARG A 422 -10.44 0.44 -14.39
C ARG A 422 -10.57 -0.30 -15.72
N PHE A 423 -11.79 -0.41 -16.22
CA PHE A 423 -12.12 -0.97 -17.53
C PHE A 423 -13.46 -0.40 -18.01
N CYS A 424 -13.78 -0.57 -19.28
CA CYS A 424 -15.13 -0.35 -19.81
C CYS A 424 -15.77 -1.71 -20.09
N LEU A 425 -17.05 -1.86 -19.78
CA LEU A 425 -17.87 -3.02 -20.13
C LEU A 425 -19.05 -2.50 -20.95
N HIS A 426 -19.11 -2.91 -22.21
CA HIS A 426 -19.91 -2.19 -23.22
C HIS A 426 -19.57 -0.69 -23.19
N GLU A 427 -20.55 0.22 -23.10
CA GLU A 427 -20.31 1.66 -23.04
C GLU A 427 -20.10 2.21 -21.61
N THR A 428 -20.25 1.38 -20.57
CA THR A 428 -20.16 1.82 -19.16
C THR A 428 -18.75 1.62 -18.60
N SER A 429 -18.22 2.65 -17.95
CA SER A 429 -16.91 2.64 -17.31
C SER A 429 -16.98 2.24 -15.83
N PHE A 430 -16.06 1.37 -15.42
CA PHE A 430 -15.95 0.84 -14.07
C PHE A 430 -14.59 1.19 -13.45
N CYS A 431 -14.57 1.63 -12.19
CA CYS A 431 -13.35 1.82 -11.42
C CYS A 431 -13.44 1.13 -10.04
N PHE A 432 -12.42 0.35 -9.71
CA PHE A 432 -12.31 -0.43 -8.49
C PHE A 432 -11.03 -0.06 -7.74
N VAL A 433 -11.16 0.56 -6.57
CA VAL A 433 -10.06 1.13 -5.79
C VAL A 433 -9.83 0.29 -4.54
N CYS A 434 -8.78 -0.52 -4.52
CA CYS A 434 -8.41 -1.32 -3.35
C CYS A 434 -7.39 -0.57 -2.48
N CYS A 435 -7.73 -0.31 -1.22
CA CYS A 435 -6.94 0.53 -0.31
C CYS A 435 -6.37 -0.22 0.90
N HIS A 436 -5.22 0.27 1.38
CA HIS A 436 -4.65 0.00 2.70
C HIS A 436 -4.27 1.34 3.32
N LEU A 437 -5.17 1.93 4.13
CA LEU A 437 -4.95 3.27 4.69
C LEU A 437 -4.11 3.21 5.97
N ALA A 438 -3.71 4.38 6.48
CA ALA A 438 -3.00 4.55 7.74
C ALA A 438 -3.67 3.81 8.91
N SER A 439 -2.92 2.87 9.50
CA SER A 439 -3.27 2.22 10.77
C SER A 439 -3.10 3.18 11.94
N GLY A 440 -3.82 2.94 13.03
CA GLY A 440 -3.68 3.71 14.27
C GLY A 440 -5.03 3.88 14.99
N GLY A 441 -5.00 3.74 16.31
CA GLY A 441 -6.16 3.85 17.20
C GLY A 441 -6.09 5.02 18.20
N LYS A 442 -5.14 5.94 18.04
CA LYS A 442 -5.10 7.17 18.83
C LYS A 442 -6.14 8.16 18.27
N LYS A 443 -6.64 9.02 19.13
CA LYS A 443 -7.51 10.14 18.74
C LYS A 443 -6.76 11.06 17.77
N GLY A 444 -7.32 11.30 16.57
CA GLY A 444 -6.68 12.06 15.50
C GLY A 444 -6.05 11.19 14.40
N ASP A 445 -5.93 9.87 14.58
CA ASP A 445 -5.40 8.98 13.54
C ASP A 445 -6.34 8.90 12.32
N GLU A 446 -7.64 9.18 12.50
CA GLU A 446 -8.63 9.34 11.42
C GLU A 446 -8.25 10.42 10.39
N VAL A 447 -7.58 11.49 10.82
CA VAL A 447 -7.13 12.57 9.92
C VAL A 447 -6.08 12.07 8.93
N HIS A 448 -5.23 11.13 9.33
CA HIS A 448 -4.23 10.52 8.45
C HIS A 448 -4.88 9.61 7.41
N ARG A 449 -5.94 8.86 7.78
CA ARG A 449 -6.72 8.05 6.84
C ARG A 449 -7.49 8.90 5.82
N ASN A 450 -8.05 10.02 6.27
CA ASN A 450 -8.65 11.02 5.38
C ASN A 450 -7.60 11.59 4.40
N ALA A 451 -6.41 11.93 4.89
CA ALA A 451 -5.33 12.45 4.05
C ALA A 451 -4.86 11.42 3.00
N ASP A 452 -4.65 10.15 3.39
CA ASP A 452 -4.34 9.05 2.47
C ASP A 452 -5.41 8.92 1.38
N PHE A 453 -6.71 8.99 1.75
CA PHE A 453 -7.80 8.87 0.80
C PHE A 453 -7.84 10.02 -0.21
N MET A 454 -7.67 11.27 0.25
CA MET A 454 -7.62 12.45 -0.63
C MET A 454 -6.37 12.43 -1.54
N ASP A 455 -5.24 11.93 -1.04
CA ASP A 455 -4.02 11.72 -1.81
C ASP A 455 -4.22 10.65 -2.91
N ILE A 456 -4.92 9.55 -2.60
CA ILE A 456 -5.32 8.52 -3.56
C ILE A 456 -6.25 9.08 -4.64
N LEU A 457 -7.29 9.82 -4.27
CA LEU A 457 -8.23 10.43 -5.23
C LEU A 457 -7.53 11.42 -6.17
N SER A 458 -6.69 12.29 -5.62
CA SER A 458 -6.00 13.34 -6.38
C SER A 458 -4.88 12.80 -7.27
N ARG A 459 -4.07 11.85 -6.79
CA ARG A 459 -2.91 11.30 -7.54
C ARG A 459 -3.28 10.19 -8.50
N THR A 460 -4.34 9.42 -8.25
CA THR A 460 -4.75 8.37 -9.19
C THR A 460 -5.00 8.98 -10.56
N CYS A 461 -4.42 8.37 -11.58
CA CYS A 461 -4.59 8.74 -12.96
C CYS A 461 -4.43 7.47 -13.82
N PHE A 462 -5.32 7.30 -14.79
CA PHE A 462 -5.24 6.24 -15.78
C PHE A 462 -4.79 6.83 -17.11
N CYS A 463 -3.78 6.21 -17.73
CA CYS A 463 -3.37 6.60 -19.08
C CYS A 463 -4.54 6.39 -20.06
N SER A 464 -4.69 7.33 -20.99
CA SER A 464 -5.57 7.21 -22.14
C SER A 464 -4.75 7.39 -23.40
N ASP A 465 -4.98 6.53 -24.40
CA ASP A 465 -4.45 6.75 -25.73
C ASP A 465 -5.15 7.95 -26.35
N SER A 466 -4.40 8.78 -27.08
CA SER A 466 -4.89 10.06 -27.63
C SER A 466 -6.06 9.95 -28.63
N SER A 467 -6.44 8.74 -29.03
CA SER A 467 -7.54 8.44 -29.96
C SER A 467 -8.89 8.16 -29.27
N VAL A 468 -8.92 7.94 -27.95
CA VAL A 468 -10.16 7.61 -27.22
C VAL A 468 -10.26 8.46 -25.95
N ASP A 469 -11.37 9.20 -25.84
CA ASP A 469 -11.73 9.93 -24.64
C ASP A 469 -12.27 8.94 -23.59
N LEU A 470 -11.43 8.60 -22.62
CA LEU A 470 -11.73 7.67 -21.52
C LEU A 470 -11.56 8.39 -20.17
N PRO A 471 -12.34 8.01 -19.15
CA PRO A 471 -12.16 8.45 -17.77
C PRO A 471 -10.70 8.33 -17.28
N LYS A 472 -10.21 9.40 -16.61
CA LYS A 472 -8.81 9.56 -16.19
C LYS A 472 -8.66 9.53 -14.66
N LYS A 473 -9.58 10.15 -13.93
CA LYS A 473 -9.67 10.12 -12.46
C LYS A 473 -10.67 9.09 -11.98
N ILE A 474 -10.59 8.72 -10.70
CA ILE A 474 -11.48 7.72 -10.09
C ILE A 474 -12.95 8.12 -10.27
N LEU A 475 -13.29 9.36 -9.92
CA LEU A 475 -14.66 9.89 -9.93
C LEU A 475 -15.19 10.24 -11.35
N ASP A 476 -14.36 10.12 -12.39
CA ASP A 476 -14.79 10.30 -13.79
C ASP A 476 -15.54 9.07 -14.35
N HIS A 477 -15.57 7.94 -13.60
CA HIS A 477 -16.15 6.68 -14.07
C HIS A 477 -17.60 6.51 -13.61
N ASP A 478 -18.42 5.83 -14.41
CA ASP A 478 -19.86 5.67 -14.18
C ASP A 478 -20.20 4.78 -12.96
N ARG A 479 -19.31 3.82 -12.66
CA ARG A 479 -19.48 2.82 -11.59
C ARG A 479 -18.20 2.74 -10.76
N VAL A 480 -18.18 3.33 -9.57
CA VAL A 480 -16.98 3.38 -8.72
C VAL A 480 -17.19 2.62 -7.42
N VAL A 481 -16.28 1.71 -7.09
CA VAL A 481 -16.26 0.98 -5.81
C VAL A 481 -14.90 1.12 -5.12
N LEU A 482 -14.92 1.58 -3.87
CA LEU A 482 -13.79 1.64 -2.95
C LEU A 482 -13.89 0.48 -1.96
N PHE A 483 -12.80 -0.24 -1.74
CA PHE A 483 -12.77 -1.38 -0.84
C PHE A 483 -11.37 -1.60 -0.27
N GLY A 484 -11.25 -2.34 0.81
CA GLY A 484 -9.93 -2.63 1.40
C GLY A 484 -9.94 -2.61 2.92
N ASP A 485 -8.74 -2.59 3.50
CA ASP A 485 -8.52 -2.28 4.91
C ASP A 485 -8.36 -0.76 5.04
N LEU A 486 -9.48 -0.09 5.31
CA LEU A 486 -9.53 1.35 5.50
C LEU A 486 -9.08 1.77 6.91
N ASN A 487 -8.81 0.81 7.81
CA ASN A 487 -8.25 1.00 9.14
C ASN A 487 -9.00 1.94 10.12
N TYR A 488 -10.20 2.43 9.78
CA TYR A 488 -11.05 3.21 10.68
C TYR A 488 -11.44 2.41 11.92
N ARG A 489 -11.42 3.08 13.08
CA ARG A 489 -11.59 2.44 14.39
C ARG A 489 -12.91 2.84 15.04
N ILE A 490 -13.24 2.20 16.15
CA ILE A 490 -14.41 2.53 16.97
C ILE A 490 -13.94 3.48 18.09
N SER A 491 -14.52 4.67 18.17
CA SER A 491 -14.18 5.73 19.13
C SER A 491 -14.89 5.53 20.47
N MET A 492 -14.69 4.36 21.08
CA MET A 492 -15.33 3.92 22.32
C MET A 492 -14.31 3.26 23.25
N THR A 493 -14.60 3.19 24.54
CA THR A 493 -13.73 2.49 25.50
C THR A 493 -13.83 0.97 25.32
N ASP A 494 -12.69 0.28 25.38
CA ASP A 494 -12.57 -1.17 25.12
C ASP A 494 -13.59 -2.03 25.88
N GLY A 495 -13.82 -1.72 27.16
CA GLY A 495 -14.83 -2.43 27.98
C GLY A 495 -16.27 -2.26 27.48
N LYS A 496 -16.62 -1.08 26.96
CA LYS A 496 -17.94 -0.83 26.34
C LYS A 496 -18.02 -1.50 24.97
N THR A 497 -16.96 -1.39 24.16
CA THR A 497 -16.82 -2.06 22.86
C THR A 497 -17.03 -3.58 23.00
N ARG A 498 -16.32 -4.23 23.92
CA ARG A 498 -16.48 -5.67 24.24
C ARG A 498 -17.92 -6.01 24.63
N SER A 499 -18.49 -5.27 25.57
CA SER A 499 -19.85 -5.53 26.07
C SER A 499 -20.91 -5.47 24.94
N LEU A 500 -20.81 -4.50 24.03
CA LEU A 500 -21.70 -4.40 22.88
C LEU A 500 -21.46 -5.51 21.85
N VAL A 501 -20.21 -5.92 21.63
CA VAL A 501 -19.87 -7.06 20.74
C VAL A 501 -20.41 -8.39 21.29
N GLU A 502 -20.31 -8.62 22.59
CA GLU A 502 -20.86 -9.80 23.27
C GLU A 502 -22.40 -9.84 23.21
N GLN A 503 -23.05 -8.69 23.36
CA GLN A 503 -24.50 -8.53 23.25
C GLN A 503 -25.00 -8.52 21.78
N LYS A 504 -24.09 -8.38 20.80
CA LYS A 504 -24.38 -8.22 19.37
C LYS A 504 -25.15 -6.93 19.02
N GLU A 505 -24.99 -5.89 19.83
CA GLU A 505 -25.65 -4.60 19.68
C GLU A 505 -24.92 -3.72 18.65
N TRP A 506 -24.95 -4.16 17.38
CA TRP A 506 -24.21 -3.54 16.29
C TRP A 506 -24.61 -2.08 16.03
N SER A 507 -25.88 -1.72 16.22
CA SER A 507 -26.37 -0.35 15.98
C SER A 507 -25.66 0.65 16.90
N ILE A 508 -25.63 0.38 18.21
CA ILE A 508 -25.00 1.25 19.22
C ILE A 508 -23.48 1.29 19.03
N LEU A 509 -22.90 0.18 18.56
CA LEU A 509 -21.47 0.08 18.29
C LEU A 509 -21.05 0.85 17.02
N LEU A 510 -21.93 0.91 16.01
CA LEU A 510 -21.75 1.70 14.79
C LEU A 510 -21.83 3.21 15.04
N ASP A 511 -22.55 3.67 16.06
CA ASP A 511 -22.56 5.09 16.46
C ASP A 511 -21.17 5.59 16.89
N GLY A 512 -20.26 4.67 17.25
CA GLY A 512 -18.85 4.96 17.52
C GLY A 512 -17.90 4.77 16.33
N ASP A 513 -18.37 4.30 15.16
CA ASP A 513 -17.51 4.00 14.01
C ASP A 513 -17.01 5.29 13.34
N GLN A 514 -15.68 5.44 13.24
CA GLN A 514 -15.07 6.64 12.66
C GLN A 514 -15.46 6.86 11.20
N LEU A 515 -15.52 5.81 10.38
CA LEU A 515 -15.85 5.95 8.95
C LEU A 515 -17.31 6.40 8.76
N ARG A 516 -18.23 5.84 9.56
CA ARG A 516 -19.63 6.28 9.57
C ARG A 516 -19.76 7.76 9.91
N PHE A 517 -18.93 8.29 10.82
CA PHE A 517 -18.89 9.71 11.15
C PHE A 517 -18.23 10.58 10.06
N GLU A 518 -17.25 10.08 9.32
CA GLU A 518 -16.70 10.77 8.13
C GLU A 518 -17.72 10.84 6.97
N LEU A 519 -18.52 9.78 6.81
CA LEU A 519 -19.61 9.70 5.82
C LEU A 519 -20.78 10.62 6.17
N SER A 520 -21.28 10.58 7.41
CA SER A 520 -22.48 11.33 7.81
C SER A 520 -22.29 12.85 7.77
N GLU A 521 -21.07 13.30 8.00
CA GLU A 521 -20.69 14.71 8.03
C GLU A 521 -20.19 15.22 6.67
N GLY A 522 -20.20 14.37 5.63
CA GLY A 522 -19.77 14.75 4.28
C GLY A 522 -18.33 15.26 4.20
N ARG A 523 -17.41 14.68 4.98
CA ARG A 523 -16.00 15.12 5.01
C ARG A 523 -15.19 14.47 3.89
N ALA A 524 -14.32 13.52 4.22
CA ALA A 524 -13.46 12.89 3.21
C ALA A 524 -14.25 12.04 2.20
N PHE A 525 -15.46 11.59 2.56
CA PHE A 525 -16.28 10.66 1.79
C PHE A 525 -17.62 11.26 1.33
N GLU A 526 -17.67 12.56 1.03
CA GLU A 526 -18.87 13.20 0.46
C GLU A 526 -19.37 12.45 -0.79
N GLY A 527 -20.67 12.14 -0.83
CA GLY A 527 -21.31 11.41 -1.93
C GLY A 527 -21.08 9.89 -1.97
N TRP A 528 -20.23 9.33 -1.10
CA TRP A 528 -20.03 7.88 -1.02
C TRP A 528 -21.12 7.19 -0.19
N ASN A 529 -21.43 5.96 -0.56
CA ASN A 529 -22.46 5.14 0.05
C ASN A 529 -21.83 3.86 0.63
N GLU A 530 -22.38 3.38 1.75
CA GLU A 530 -22.01 2.10 2.37
C GLU A 530 -23.27 1.30 2.73
N GLY A 531 -23.16 -0.03 2.71
CA GLY A 531 -24.24 -0.93 3.07
C GLY A 531 -24.58 -0.91 4.56
N ALA A 532 -25.79 -1.36 4.90
CA ALA A 532 -26.13 -1.64 6.30
C ALA A 532 -25.23 -2.76 6.85
N ILE A 533 -24.35 -2.42 7.80
CA ILE A 533 -23.48 -3.39 8.48
C ILE A 533 -24.32 -4.17 9.51
N THR A 534 -24.64 -5.42 9.19
CA THR A 534 -25.38 -6.34 10.08
C THR A 534 -24.50 -7.48 10.62
N PHE A 535 -23.18 -7.32 10.55
CA PHE A 535 -22.18 -8.33 10.91
C PHE A 535 -21.18 -7.79 11.95
N SER A 536 -20.60 -8.69 12.74
CA SER A 536 -19.63 -8.31 13.79
C SER A 536 -18.37 -7.63 13.22
N PRO A 537 -17.64 -6.83 14.03
CA PRO A 537 -16.33 -6.27 13.67
C PRO A 537 -15.38 -7.27 12.99
N THR A 538 -14.54 -6.81 12.06
CA THR A 538 -13.71 -7.67 11.20
C THR A 538 -12.31 -7.91 11.76
N TYR A 539 -11.86 -7.05 12.68
CA TYR A 539 -10.56 -7.08 13.38
C TYR A 539 -10.80 -6.75 14.86
N LYS A 540 -9.96 -7.11 15.83
CA LYS A 540 -8.76 -7.97 15.76
C LYS A 540 -9.01 -9.31 16.44
N TYR A 541 -9.00 -10.39 15.67
CA TYR A 541 -9.21 -11.73 16.17
C TYR A 541 -7.91 -12.39 16.66
N LEU A 542 -7.26 -11.81 17.67
CA LEU A 542 -6.22 -12.46 18.47
C LEU A 542 -6.79 -12.90 19.84
N PRO A 543 -6.31 -14.02 20.42
CA PRO A 543 -6.58 -14.34 21.81
C PRO A 543 -6.14 -13.19 22.72
N ASN A 544 -7.03 -12.72 23.60
CA ASN A 544 -6.82 -11.58 24.50
C ASN A 544 -6.63 -10.22 23.80
N SER A 545 -7.22 -10.00 22.62
CA SER A 545 -7.33 -8.65 22.05
C SER A 545 -8.53 -7.90 22.64
N ASP A 546 -8.30 -6.65 23.00
CA ASP A 546 -9.32 -5.69 23.45
C ASP A 546 -9.85 -4.82 22.28
N GLU A 547 -9.18 -4.82 21.12
CA GLU A 547 -9.51 -4.01 19.95
C GLU A 547 -10.49 -4.74 19.00
N TYR A 548 -11.73 -4.24 18.90
CA TYR A 548 -12.67 -4.60 17.83
C TYR A 548 -12.98 -3.39 16.91
N CYS A 549 -12.81 -3.53 15.59
CA CYS A 549 -13.20 -2.55 14.56
C CYS A 549 -13.78 -3.19 13.30
N TRP A 550 -14.59 -2.44 12.55
CA TRP A 550 -14.86 -2.70 11.14
C TRP A 550 -13.81 -1.97 10.29
N CYS A 551 -12.61 -2.55 10.23
CA CYS A 551 -11.50 -1.98 9.47
C CYS A 551 -11.56 -2.36 7.97
N ASP A 552 -12.15 -3.52 7.64
CA ASP A 552 -12.33 -4.01 6.27
C ASP A 552 -13.71 -3.54 5.71
N ARG A 553 -13.72 -2.68 4.67
CA ARG A 553 -14.92 -1.94 4.23
C ARG A 553 -15.12 -1.97 2.71
N ILE A 554 -16.36 -1.71 2.26
CA ILE A 554 -16.74 -1.65 0.84
C ILE A 554 -17.79 -0.54 0.64
N LEU A 555 -17.42 0.51 -0.10
CA LEU A 555 -18.19 1.71 -0.38
C LEU A 555 -18.32 1.92 -1.90
N TRP A 556 -19.33 2.66 -2.34
CA TRP A 556 -19.50 2.99 -3.77
C TRP A 556 -19.99 4.41 -3.99
N VAL A 557 -19.77 4.92 -5.20
CA VAL A 557 -20.31 6.19 -5.69
C VAL A 557 -20.66 6.05 -7.18
N GLY A 558 -21.61 6.87 -7.63
CA GLY A 558 -22.23 6.79 -8.95
C GLY A 558 -23.60 6.10 -8.93
N GLU A 559 -24.43 6.44 -9.92
CA GLU A 559 -25.72 5.81 -10.15
C GLU A 559 -25.56 4.41 -10.77
N GLY A 560 -26.66 3.66 -10.91
CA GLY A 560 -26.64 2.32 -11.53
C GLY A 560 -25.88 1.23 -10.75
N LEU A 561 -25.40 1.51 -9.53
CA LEU A 561 -24.89 0.51 -8.58
C LEU A 561 -25.89 0.29 -7.44
N LYS A 562 -26.47 -0.91 -7.37
CA LYS A 562 -27.33 -1.33 -6.26
C LYS A 562 -26.69 -2.47 -5.47
N GLN A 563 -26.25 -2.20 -4.26
CA GLN A 563 -25.76 -3.25 -3.36
C GLN A 563 -26.94 -4.15 -2.93
N SER A 564 -26.73 -5.47 -3.02
CA SER A 564 -27.75 -6.50 -2.72
C SER A 564 -27.41 -7.34 -1.50
N ARG A 565 -26.11 -7.52 -1.20
CA ARG A 565 -25.58 -8.23 -0.03
C ARG A 565 -24.31 -7.52 0.44
N TYR A 566 -24.09 -7.50 1.76
CA TYR A 566 -22.86 -7.02 2.39
C TYR A 566 -22.61 -7.85 3.65
N GLU A 567 -21.53 -8.66 3.66
CA GLU A 567 -21.35 -9.77 4.60
C GLU A 567 -19.88 -9.96 5.01
N ARG A 568 -19.68 -10.47 6.23
CA ARG A 568 -18.40 -10.98 6.73
C ARG A 568 -18.36 -12.51 6.63
N CYS A 569 -17.21 -13.06 6.27
CA CYS A 569 -16.94 -14.50 6.20
C CYS A 569 -16.25 -15.00 7.47
N GLU A 570 -16.31 -16.31 7.74
CA GLU A 570 -15.86 -16.88 9.02
C GLU A 570 -14.47 -17.54 8.98
N SER A 571 -13.82 -17.51 7.82
CA SER A 571 -12.44 -17.98 7.67
C SER A 571 -11.47 -17.34 8.69
N LYS A 572 -10.73 -18.21 9.40
CA LYS A 572 -9.84 -17.84 10.51
C LYS A 572 -8.36 -17.79 10.14
N LEU A 573 -8.05 -17.63 8.85
CA LEU A 573 -6.65 -17.58 8.36
C LEU A 573 -5.85 -16.44 8.98
N SER A 574 -6.49 -15.28 9.23
CA SER A 574 -5.88 -14.06 9.77
C SER A 574 -6.61 -13.57 11.03
N ASP A 575 -5.99 -12.61 11.71
CA ASP A 575 -6.61 -11.73 12.71
C ASP A 575 -7.68 -10.78 12.13
N HIS A 576 -7.76 -10.64 10.80
CA HIS A 576 -8.92 -10.08 10.09
C HIS A 576 -9.87 -11.18 9.59
N ARG A 577 -11.11 -10.78 9.29
CA ARG A 577 -12.13 -11.59 8.61
C ARG A 577 -12.43 -10.99 7.25
N ALA A 578 -12.49 -11.84 6.22
CA ALA A 578 -12.82 -11.40 4.88
C ALA A 578 -14.22 -10.80 4.81
N VAL A 579 -14.39 -9.75 4.00
CA VAL A 579 -15.65 -9.07 3.75
C VAL A 579 -15.98 -9.18 2.26
N ARG A 580 -17.28 -9.26 1.95
CA ARG A 580 -17.79 -9.28 0.58
C ARG A 580 -19.03 -8.42 0.42
N ALA A 581 -19.20 -7.88 -0.77
CA ALA A 581 -20.43 -7.26 -1.24
C ALA A 581 -20.81 -7.82 -2.61
N VAL A 582 -22.11 -7.87 -2.91
CA VAL A 582 -22.61 -8.19 -4.25
C VAL A 582 -23.46 -7.03 -4.73
N PHE A 583 -23.07 -6.44 -5.86
CA PHE A 583 -23.78 -5.36 -6.52
C PHE A 583 -24.51 -5.88 -7.76
N THR A 584 -25.68 -5.32 -8.03
CA THR A 584 -26.24 -5.28 -9.38
C THR A 584 -25.79 -3.97 -10.01
N ALA A 585 -25.09 -4.05 -11.13
CA ALA A 585 -24.57 -2.92 -11.88
C ALA A 585 -25.28 -2.81 -13.24
N GLU A 586 -25.77 -1.62 -13.55
CA GLU A 586 -26.34 -1.29 -14.85
C GLU A 586 -25.20 -0.99 -15.85
N ALA A 587 -25.17 -1.72 -16.97
CA ALA A 587 -24.23 -1.52 -18.07
C ALA A 587 -25.00 -1.18 -19.37
N ASP A 588 -24.61 -0.08 -20.01
CA ASP A 588 -25.22 0.48 -21.21
C ASP A 588 -24.75 -0.26 -22.47
N VAL A 589 -25.70 -0.79 -23.24
CA VAL A 589 -25.42 -1.65 -24.40
C VAL A 589 -25.89 -1.00 -25.70
N LEU A 590 -24.95 -0.87 -26.65
CA LEU A 590 -25.26 -0.59 -28.04
C LEU A 590 -25.82 -1.84 -28.73
N LYS A 591 -27.15 -1.97 -28.77
CA LYS A 591 -27.78 -2.88 -29.73
C LYS A 591 -27.58 -2.34 -31.14
N LEU A 592 -26.74 -3.00 -31.93
CA LEU A 592 -26.81 -2.88 -33.37
C LEU A 592 -28.23 -3.29 -33.79
N MET A 593 -28.98 -2.38 -34.42
CA MET A 593 -30.20 -2.80 -35.13
C MET A 593 -29.77 -3.76 -36.24
N ASN A 594 -30.46 -4.90 -36.37
CA ASN A 594 -30.19 -5.75 -37.53
C ASN A 594 -30.54 -4.96 -38.80
N PRO A 595 -29.74 -5.02 -39.88
CA PRO A 595 -30.08 -4.37 -41.15
C PRO A 595 -31.45 -4.78 -41.72
N MET A 596 -32.01 -5.91 -41.25
CA MET A 596 -33.32 -6.45 -41.63
C MET A 596 -34.49 -5.73 -40.95
N ASP A 597 -34.31 -5.16 -39.75
CA ASP A 597 -35.41 -4.53 -38.99
C ASP A 597 -35.80 -3.16 -39.56
N GLY A 598 -34.91 -2.55 -40.37
CA GLY A 598 -35.17 -1.30 -41.08
C GLY A 598 -36.03 -1.42 -42.34
N PHE A 599 -36.33 -2.63 -42.82
CA PHE A 599 -37.07 -2.86 -44.07
C PHE A 599 -38.60 -2.87 -43.93
N PHE A 600 -39.15 -2.83 -42.71
CA PHE A 600 -40.60 -2.89 -42.46
C PHE A 600 -41.27 -1.53 -42.18
N PHE A 601 -40.56 -0.41 -42.34
CA PHE A 601 -41.10 0.94 -42.12
C PHE A 601 -41.05 1.86 -43.36
N VAL A 602 -41.11 1.29 -44.57
CA VAL A 602 -41.54 2.00 -45.80
C VAL A 602 -42.37 1.07 -46.68
N ALA A 603 -43.69 1.11 -46.52
CA ALA A 603 -44.70 0.56 -47.44
C ALA A 603 -46.02 1.34 -47.29
#